data_AF-A0A7G3FK41-F1
#
_entry.id   AF-A0A7G3FK41-F1
#
_cell.length_a   1.000
_cell.length_b   1.000
_cell.length_c   1.000
_cell.angle_alpha   90.00
_cell.angle_beta   90.00
_cell.angle_gamma   90.00
#
_symmetry.space_group_name_H-M   'P 1'
#
loop_
_entity.id
_entity.type
_entity.pdbx_description
1 polymer ?
#
loop_
_entity_poly.entity_id
_entity_poly.type
_entity_poly.pdbx_seq_one_letter_code
_entity_poly.pdbx_strand_id
1 'polypeptide(L)'
;MIDMKRKAILSVILLLNTLSCFSQQNLSIEFQDERSLKKYLVYQMSREEAKKLKERPPYVHSATLNLTIDLKGKMLQVDFVERAEEEDFNQLFERWARSTSGKWKVTGVPKGVETLNIIIPFLQKTPPDPALKGWDSLSRKFQTYHQSLSADNIENCEKGSCIILNEIVNGMYAPVR
;
A
#
# COMPACT_ATOMS: atom_id res chain seq x y z
N MET A 1 -49.89 -13.36 43.21
CA MET A 1 -49.79 -13.58 41.75
C MET A 1 -48.92 -12.51 41.08
N ILE A 2 -47.69 -12.29 41.57
CA ILE A 2 -46.70 -11.36 40.98
C ILE A 2 -45.30 -11.95 41.26
N ASP A 3 -45.00 -13.14 40.74
CA ASP A 3 -43.62 -13.66 40.89
C ASP A 3 -43.12 -14.55 39.73
N MET A 4 -43.98 -14.80 38.73
CA MET A 4 -43.57 -15.53 37.52
C MET A 4 -43.24 -14.62 36.31
N LYS A 5 -43.62 -13.33 36.34
CA LYS A 5 -43.34 -12.41 35.23
C LYS A 5 -41.94 -11.77 35.25
N ARG A 6 -41.24 -11.76 36.39
CA ARG A 6 -39.90 -11.14 36.49
C ARG A 6 -38.76 -12.06 36.03
N LYS A 7 -38.92 -13.38 36.09
CA LYS A 7 -37.86 -14.32 35.68
C LYS A 7 -37.71 -14.44 34.17
N ALA A 8 -38.79 -14.36 33.40
CA ALA A 8 -38.72 -14.43 31.93
C ALA A 8 -38.05 -13.20 31.29
N ILE A 9 -38.18 -12.02 31.91
CA ILE A 9 -37.59 -10.79 31.38
C ILE A 9 -36.07 -10.78 31.60
N LEU A 10 -35.58 -11.34 32.71
CA LEU A 10 -34.12 -11.48 32.91
C LEU A 10 -33.48 -12.46 31.92
N SER A 11 -34.20 -13.51 31.49
CA SER A 11 -33.67 -14.47 30.50
C SER A 11 -33.59 -13.89 29.09
N VAL A 12 -34.53 -12.99 28.73
CA VAL A 12 -34.52 -12.32 27.42
C VAL A 12 -33.43 -11.24 27.34
N ILE A 13 -33.11 -10.57 28.45
CA ILE A 13 -32.02 -9.59 28.51
C ILE A 13 -30.64 -10.28 28.49
N LEU A 14 -30.53 -11.53 28.97
CA LEU A 14 -29.29 -12.29 28.87
C LEU A 14 -29.01 -12.84 27.45
N LEU A 15 -30.04 -13.02 26.61
CA LEU A 15 -29.88 -13.49 25.23
C LEU A 15 -29.49 -12.38 24.25
N LEU A 16 -29.77 -11.11 24.56
CA LEU A 16 -29.38 -9.96 23.74
C LEU A 16 -27.93 -9.47 23.98
N ASN A 17 -27.23 -10.02 24.99
CA ASN A 17 -25.80 -9.75 25.22
C ASN A 17 -24.86 -10.77 24.55
N THR A 18 -25.39 -11.66 23.71
CA THR A 18 -24.60 -12.24 22.60
C THR A 18 -24.68 -11.31 21.38
N LEU A 19 -24.57 -10.00 21.62
CA LEU A 19 -23.89 -9.12 20.67
C LEU A 19 -22.55 -9.79 20.44
N SER A 20 -22.49 -10.48 19.31
CA SER A 20 -21.29 -10.89 18.65
C SER A 20 -20.49 -9.61 18.43
N CYS A 21 -19.78 -9.18 19.47
CA CYS A 21 -18.69 -8.24 19.36
C CYS A 21 -17.57 -9.04 18.68
N PHE A 22 -17.79 -9.36 17.41
CA PHE A 22 -16.70 -9.51 16.48
C PHE A 22 -16.03 -8.15 16.50
N SER A 23 -15.06 -7.98 17.40
CA SER A 23 -13.93 -7.13 17.11
C SER A 23 -13.46 -7.61 15.75
N GLN A 24 -13.85 -6.86 14.72
CA GLN A 24 -13.28 -6.97 13.40
C GLN A 24 -11.80 -6.71 13.65
N GLN A 25 -10.99 -7.76 13.74
CA GLN A 25 -9.56 -7.60 13.78
C GLN A 25 -9.25 -6.84 12.49
N ASN A 26 -8.86 -5.57 12.62
CA ASN A 26 -8.56 -4.76 11.46
C ASN A 26 -7.38 -5.44 10.77
N LEU A 27 -7.62 -5.91 9.54
CA LEU A 27 -6.59 -6.44 8.68
C LEU A 27 -5.45 -5.41 8.63
N SER A 28 -4.25 -5.84 9.01
CA SER A 28 -3.08 -4.98 9.04
C SER A 28 -1.86 -5.68 8.49
N ILE A 29 -0.93 -4.88 7.98
CA ILE A 29 0.31 -5.37 7.39
C ILE A 29 1.48 -4.51 7.86
N GLU A 30 2.55 -5.19 8.26
CA GLU A 30 3.81 -4.59 8.69
C GLU A 30 4.95 -5.12 7.83
N PHE A 31 5.89 -4.25 7.48
CA PHE A 31 7.09 -4.63 6.73
C PHE A 31 8.26 -4.83 7.70
N GLN A 32 8.81 -6.05 7.75
CA GLN A 32 9.83 -6.47 8.72
C GLN A 32 11.28 -6.22 8.25
N ASP A 33 11.60 -5.01 7.79
CA ASP A 33 12.98 -4.64 7.43
C ASP A 33 13.39 -3.32 8.11
N GLU A 34 14.60 -3.30 8.70
CA GLU A 34 15.19 -2.11 9.32
C GLU A 34 15.39 -0.96 8.32
N ARG A 35 15.49 -1.30 7.02
CA ARG A 35 15.43 -0.32 5.94
C ARG A 35 13.97 -0.15 5.55
N SER A 36 13.36 0.94 6.02
CA SER A 36 12.02 1.34 5.55
C SER A 36 11.96 1.28 4.02
N LEU A 37 10.81 0.87 3.48
CA LEU A 37 10.51 0.80 2.06
C LEU A 37 11.08 1.99 1.25
N LYS A 38 10.85 3.20 1.77
CA LYS A 38 11.42 4.45 1.26
C LYS A 38 12.96 4.42 1.17
N LYS A 39 13.67 3.96 2.21
CA LYS A 39 15.14 3.87 2.23
C LYS A 39 15.69 2.84 1.25
N TYR A 40 15.03 1.70 1.05
CA TYR A 40 15.48 0.72 0.06
C TYR A 40 15.39 1.27 -1.36
N LEU A 41 14.24 1.87 -1.70
CA LEU A 41 14.00 2.42 -3.03
C LEU A 41 14.91 3.63 -3.30
N VAL A 42 15.12 4.52 -2.32
CA VAL A 42 16.16 5.57 -2.38
C VAL A 42 17.55 4.98 -2.64
N TYR A 43 17.92 3.92 -1.92
CA TYR A 43 19.26 3.32 -2.03
C TYR A 43 19.50 2.69 -3.41
N GLN A 44 18.56 1.89 -3.93
CA GLN A 44 18.71 1.30 -5.27
C GLN A 44 18.68 2.38 -6.35
N MET A 45 17.83 3.41 -6.21
CA MET A 45 17.78 4.54 -7.15
C MET A 45 18.93 5.55 -6.98
N SER A 46 19.83 5.33 -6.03
CA SER A 46 21.08 6.07 -5.92
C SER A 46 22.24 5.41 -6.68
N ARG A 47 22.11 4.12 -7.03
CA ARG A 47 23.11 3.34 -7.78
C ARG A 47 23.03 3.62 -9.29
N GLU A 48 24.00 3.09 -10.03
CA GLU A 48 24.25 3.39 -11.45
C GLU A 48 23.07 3.16 -12.39
N GLU A 49 22.18 2.21 -12.10
CA GLU A 49 20.95 1.97 -12.88
C GLU A 49 20.00 3.19 -12.87
N ALA A 50 19.98 3.97 -11.79
CA ALA A 50 19.19 5.19 -11.69
C ALA A 50 19.98 6.47 -11.99
N LYS A 51 21.29 6.39 -12.31
CA LYS A 51 22.02 7.56 -12.84
C LYS A 51 21.44 8.00 -14.19
N LYS A 52 21.03 7.05 -15.06
CA LYS A 52 20.35 7.37 -16.33
C LYS A 52 18.99 8.06 -16.11
N LEU A 53 18.26 7.61 -15.09
CA LEU A 53 17.01 8.24 -14.64
C LEU A 53 17.22 9.63 -14.01
N LYS A 54 18.46 10.11 -13.84
CA LYS A 54 18.80 11.45 -13.31
C LYS A 54 19.30 12.42 -14.39
N GLU A 55 19.11 12.11 -15.69
CA GLU A 55 19.68 12.93 -16.79
C GLU A 55 18.66 13.75 -17.65
N ARG A 56 17.33 13.55 -17.52
CA ARG A 56 16.28 14.44 -18.10
C ARG A 56 15.31 15.12 -17.11
N PRO A 57 15.48 16.40 -16.73
CA PRO A 57 14.47 17.13 -15.97
C PRO A 57 13.27 17.52 -16.86
N PRO A 58 12.01 17.54 -16.35
CA PRO A 58 11.56 17.22 -14.98
C PRO A 58 11.40 15.70 -14.73
N TYR A 59 11.70 15.24 -13.51
CA TYR A 59 11.43 13.86 -13.08
C TYR A 59 10.30 13.85 -12.09
N VAL A 60 9.11 13.49 -12.57
CA VAL A 60 8.00 13.06 -11.72
C VAL A 60 7.50 11.75 -12.31
N HIS A 61 7.79 10.62 -11.65
CA HIS A 61 7.28 9.31 -12.06
C HIS A 61 6.32 8.79 -11.01
N SER A 62 5.23 8.21 -11.48
CA SER A 62 4.21 7.56 -10.65
C SER A 62 4.03 6.14 -11.14
N ALA A 63 3.91 5.21 -10.20
CA ALA A 63 3.44 3.86 -10.49
C ALA A 63 2.73 3.30 -9.26
N THR A 64 1.80 2.41 -9.50
CA THR A 64 1.05 1.70 -8.47
C THR A 64 1.13 0.21 -8.74
N LEU A 65 1.60 -0.56 -7.75
CA LEU A 65 1.64 -2.02 -7.81
C LEU A 65 0.49 -2.65 -7.02
N ASN A 66 -0.04 -3.75 -7.54
CA ASN A 66 -0.87 -4.71 -6.82
C ASN A 66 -0.03 -5.96 -6.54
N LEU A 67 0.20 -6.26 -5.27
CA LEU A 67 0.96 -7.43 -4.84
C LEU A 67 0.00 -8.47 -4.28
N THR A 68 -0.03 -9.66 -4.86
CA THR A 68 -0.70 -10.80 -4.24
C THR A 68 0.30 -11.55 -3.38
N ILE A 69 -0.01 -11.68 -2.08
CA ILE A 69 0.81 -12.41 -1.11
C ILE A 69 0.00 -13.51 -0.43
N ASP A 70 0.69 -14.55 0.04
CA ASP A 70 0.10 -15.51 0.99
C ASP A 70 0.16 -14.97 2.43
N LEU A 71 -0.49 -15.68 3.37
CA LEU A 71 -0.53 -15.28 4.78
C LEU A 71 0.82 -15.37 5.51
N LYS A 72 1.84 -15.98 4.87
CA LYS A 72 3.23 -15.99 5.37
C LYS A 72 4.06 -14.84 4.80
N GLY A 73 3.42 -13.93 4.05
CA GLY A 73 4.06 -12.79 3.42
C GLY A 73 4.83 -13.13 2.14
N LYS A 74 4.72 -14.36 1.62
CA LYS A 74 5.37 -14.75 0.37
C LYS A 74 4.63 -14.12 -0.81
N MET A 75 5.39 -13.52 -1.71
CA MET A 75 4.86 -12.95 -2.94
C MET A 75 4.49 -14.04 -3.94
N LEU A 76 3.25 -14.00 -4.41
CA LEU A 76 2.70 -14.90 -5.43
C LEU A 76 2.67 -14.20 -6.78
N GLN A 77 2.22 -12.94 -6.81
CA GLN A 77 2.06 -12.16 -8.03
C GLN A 77 2.40 -10.68 -7.80
N VAL A 78 2.84 -10.02 -8.87
CA VAL A 78 3.12 -8.57 -8.92
C VAL A 78 2.55 -8.05 -10.22
N ASP A 79 1.56 -7.17 -10.12
CA ASP A 79 0.93 -6.51 -11.27
C ASP A 79 1.00 -5.00 -11.12
N PHE A 80 0.98 -4.29 -12.24
CA PHE A 80 0.85 -2.85 -12.25
C PHE A 80 -0.62 -2.46 -12.38
N VAL A 81 -1.08 -1.63 -11.45
CA VAL A 81 -2.34 -0.88 -11.56
C VAL A 81 -2.11 0.39 -12.39
N GLU A 82 -0.97 1.04 -12.19
CA GLU A 82 -0.50 2.19 -12.95
C GLU A 82 0.98 2.00 -13.26
N ARG A 83 1.38 2.22 -14.51
CA ARG A 83 2.78 2.22 -14.95
C ARG A 83 3.26 3.65 -15.17
N ALA A 84 4.53 3.91 -14.86
CA ALA A 84 5.20 5.10 -15.35
C ALA A 84 5.50 4.96 -16.84
N GLU A 85 5.69 6.09 -17.51
CA GLU A 85 6.21 6.13 -18.88
C GLU A 85 7.64 5.56 -18.97
N GLU A 86 8.45 5.78 -17.94
CA GLU A 86 9.80 5.23 -17.82
C GLU A 86 9.81 3.77 -17.37
N GLU A 87 10.08 2.87 -18.30
CA GLU A 87 10.12 1.43 -18.03
C GLU A 87 11.23 1.02 -17.06
N ASP A 88 12.39 1.70 -17.07
CA ASP A 88 13.47 1.45 -16.10
C ASP A 88 12.99 1.69 -14.66
N PHE A 89 12.13 2.68 -14.45
CA PHE A 89 11.54 2.95 -13.14
C PHE A 89 10.53 1.85 -12.75
N ASN A 90 9.69 1.40 -13.69
CA ASN A 90 8.77 0.27 -13.48
C ASN A 90 9.55 -0.98 -13.06
N GLN A 91 10.61 -1.35 -13.79
CA GLN A 91 11.44 -2.52 -13.49
C GLN A 91 12.12 -2.43 -12.12
N LEU A 92 12.57 -1.25 -11.71
CA LEU A 92 13.16 -1.04 -10.39
C LEU A 92 12.11 -1.20 -9.28
N PHE A 93 10.91 -0.67 -9.49
CA PHE A 93 9.83 -0.77 -8.53
C PHE A 93 9.36 -2.22 -8.37
N GLU A 94 9.22 -2.96 -9.48
CA GLU A 94 8.89 -4.38 -9.48
C GLU A 94 9.99 -5.22 -8.80
N ARG A 95 11.27 -4.97 -9.12
CA ARG A 95 12.40 -5.65 -8.47
C ARG A 95 12.40 -5.44 -6.95
N TRP A 96 12.14 -4.21 -6.51
CA TRP A 96 11.98 -3.94 -5.10
C TRP A 96 10.83 -4.74 -4.49
N ALA A 97 9.64 -4.72 -5.10
CA ALA A 97 8.49 -5.47 -4.60
C ALA A 97 8.85 -6.95 -4.45
N ARG A 98 9.43 -7.58 -5.47
CA ARG A 98 9.87 -8.98 -5.40
C ARG A 98 10.87 -9.24 -4.26
N SER A 99 11.78 -8.30 -3.98
CA SER A 99 12.73 -8.39 -2.86
C SER A 99 12.10 -8.34 -1.46
N THR A 100 10.81 -7.97 -1.37
CA THR A 100 10.04 -7.93 -0.12
C THR A 100 9.35 -9.25 0.21
N SER A 101 9.40 -10.25 -0.68
CA SER A 101 8.78 -11.56 -0.45
C SER A 101 9.26 -12.19 0.86
N GLY A 102 8.32 -12.63 1.70
CA GLY A 102 8.56 -13.20 3.02
C GLY A 102 8.87 -12.20 4.13
N LYS A 103 8.89 -10.89 3.83
CA LYS A 103 9.13 -9.81 4.81
C LYS A 103 7.87 -9.12 5.30
N TRP A 104 6.71 -9.50 4.76
CA TRP A 104 5.42 -8.94 5.15
C TRP A 104 4.83 -9.76 6.29
N LYS A 105 4.55 -9.09 7.41
CA LYS A 105 3.79 -9.67 8.51
C LYS A 105 2.35 -9.21 8.37
N VAL A 106 1.46 -10.18 8.24
CA VAL A 106 0.03 -9.95 8.12
C VAL A 106 -0.65 -10.35 9.42
N THR A 107 -1.54 -9.51 9.92
CA THR A 107 -2.37 -9.83 11.10
C THR A 107 -3.83 -9.42 10.87
N GLY A 108 -4.76 -10.06 11.60
CA GLY A 108 -6.18 -9.75 11.50
C GLY A 108 -6.85 -10.23 10.20
N VAL A 109 -6.36 -11.32 9.62
CA VAL A 109 -6.90 -11.89 8.38
C VAL A 109 -8.32 -12.46 8.62
N PRO A 110 -9.32 -12.09 7.81
CA PRO A 110 -10.65 -12.70 7.90
C PRO A 110 -10.62 -14.22 7.67
N LYS A 111 -11.56 -14.94 8.30
CA LYS A 111 -11.67 -16.39 8.09
C LYS A 111 -11.94 -16.71 6.62
N GLY A 112 -11.26 -17.72 6.09
CA GLY A 112 -11.42 -18.20 4.71
C GLY A 112 -10.61 -17.43 3.66
N VAL A 113 -9.83 -16.42 4.07
CA VAL A 113 -8.91 -15.69 3.18
C VAL A 113 -7.55 -16.38 3.21
N GLU A 114 -7.05 -16.81 2.05
CA GLU A 114 -5.74 -17.47 1.91
C GLU A 114 -4.65 -16.55 1.33
N THR A 115 -5.08 -15.52 0.61
CA THR A 115 -4.20 -14.55 -0.04
C THR A 115 -4.71 -13.14 0.18
N LEU A 116 -3.80 -12.17 0.12
CA LEU A 116 -4.11 -10.76 0.23
C LEU A 116 -3.52 -9.97 -0.92
N ASN A 117 -4.19 -8.88 -1.26
CA ASN A 117 -3.72 -7.89 -2.20
C ASN A 117 -3.18 -6.68 -1.43
N ILE A 118 -1.98 -6.24 -1.76
CA ILE A 118 -1.37 -5.03 -1.21
C ILE A 118 -1.18 -4.05 -2.34
N ILE A 119 -1.85 -2.90 -2.25
CA ILE A 119 -1.74 -1.83 -3.21
C ILE A 119 -0.69 -0.85 -2.72
N ILE A 120 0.32 -0.63 -3.57
CA ILE A 120 1.48 0.19 -3.24
C ILE A 120 1.60 1.33 -4.26
N PRO A 121 1.06 2.51 -3.94
CA PRO A 121 1.29 3.72 -4.72
C PRO A 121 2.70 4.28 -4.45
N PHE A 122 3.43 4.64 -5.50
CA PHE A 122 4.77 5.21 -5.41
C PHE A 122 4.90 6.45 -6.27
N LEU A 123 5.47 7.50 -5.68
CA LEU A 123 5.78 8.75 -6.35
C LEU A 123 7.27 9.07 -6.23
N GLN A 124 7.97 9.11 -7.36
CA GLN A 124 9.30 9.68 -7.48
C GLN A 124 9.21 11.13 -7.94
N LYS A 125 9.88 12.05 -7.25
CA LYS A 125 10.01 13.43 -7.72
C LYS A 125 11.33 14.08 -7.32
N THR A 126 11.88 14.94 -8.17
CA THR A 126 12.95 15.87 -7.76
C THR A 126 12.41 16.99 -6.86
N PRO A 127 13.25 17.77 -6.15
CA PRO A 127 12.82 19.01 -5.52
C PRO A 127 12.06 19.93 -6.50
N PRO A 128 11.17 20.80 -5.98
CA PRO A 128 10.51 21.80 -6.79
C PRO A 128 11.55 22.66 -7.53
N ASP A 129 11.41 22.77 -8.84
CA ASP A 129 12.23 23.67 -9.66
C ASP A 129 11.33 24.78 -10.23
N PRO A 130 11.48 26.04 -9.78
CA PRO A 130 10.70 27.17 -10.27
C PRO A 130 10.83 27.40 -11.78
N ALA A 131 11.92 26.93 -12.41
CA ALA A 131 12.12 27.05 -13.85
C ALA A 131 11.32 26.02 -14.66
N LEU A 132 10.82 24.95 -14.03
CA LEU A 132 10.08 23.87 -14.69
C LEU A 132 8.57 24.08 -14.54
N LYS A 133 7.98 24.72 -15.55
CA LYS A 133 6.52 24.92 -15.62
C LYS A 133 5.78 23.56 -15.55
N GLY A 134 4.77 23.48 -14.69
CA GLY A 134 3.89 22.31 -14.58
C GLY A 134 4.36 21.22 -13.61
N TRP A 135 5.56 21.33 -13.02
CA TRP A 135 6.07 20.36 -12.03
C TRP A 135 5.11 20.16 -10.84
N ASP A 136 4.69 21.25 -10.20
CA ASP A 136 3.75 21.21 -9.06
C ASP A 136 2.41 20.60 -9.45
N SER A 137 1.93 20.90 -10.66
CA SER A 137 0.66 20.40 -11.18
C SER A 137 0.72 18.91 -11.44
N LEU A 138 1.81 18.41 -12.04
CA LEU A 138 2.00 16.99 -12.32
C LEU A 138 2.19 16.18 -11.03
N SER A 139 3.03 16.66 -10.10
CA SER A 139 3.16 16.01 -8.79
C SER A 139 1.81 15.96 -8.06
N ARG A 140 1.02 17.04 -8.09
CA ARG A 140 -0.28 17.06 -7.43
C ARG A 140 -1.28 16.11 -8.10
N LYS A 141 -1.28 16.02 -9.43
CA LYS A 141 -2.12 15.09 -10.19
C LYS A 141 -1.92 13.65 -9.73
N PHE A 142 -0.68 13.19 -9.64
CA PHE A 142 -0.38 11.83 -9.18
C PHE A 142 -0.76 11.60 -7.71
N GLN A 143 -0.50 12.58 -6.84
CA GLN A 143 -0.89 12.49 -5.43
C GLN A 143 -2.41 12.42 -5.25
N THR A 144 -3.16 13.21 -6.02
CA THR A 144 -4.64 13.14 -6.02
C THR A 144 -5.13 11.79 -6.52
N TYR A 145 -4.50 11.24 -7.56
CA TYR A 145 -4.81 9.88 -8.02
C TYR A 145 -4.56 8.84 -6.92
N HIS A 146 -3.39 8.83 -6.28
CA HIS A 146 -3.08 7.88 -5.21
C HIS A 146 -4.02 7.99 -4.00
N GLN A 147 -4.44 9.21 -3.65
CA GLN A 147 -5.44 9.43 -2.59
C GLN A 147 -6.84 8.95 -2.97
N SER A 148 -7.12 8.84 -4.26
CA SER A 148 -8.41 8.32 -4.75
C SER A 148 -8.46 6.79 -4.83
N LEU A 149 -7.33 6.09 -4.63
CA LEU A 149 -7.29 4.62 -4.68
C LEU A 149 -8.17 4.01 -3.58
N SER A 150 -8.96 3.03 -3.98
CA SER A 150 -9.90 2.30 -3.12
C SER A 150 -10.09 0.89 -3.65
N ALA A 151 -10.58 -0.02 -2.81
CA ALA A 151 -10.88 -1.37 -3.26
C ALA A 151 -11.92 -1.41 -4.41
N ASP A 152 -12.81 -0.41 -4.48
CA ASP A 152 -13.86 -0.34 -5.51
C ASP A 152 -13.32 0.07 -6.90
N ASN A 153 -12.11 0.61 -7.00
CA ASN A 153 -11.54 1.11 -8.25
C ASN A 153 -10.23 0.43 -8.68
N ILE A 154 -9.89 -0.70 -8.05
CA ILE A 154 -8.72 -1.51 -8.39
C ILE A 154 -9.20 -2.91 -8.71
N GLU A 155 -8.88 -3.39 -9.91
CA GLU A 155 -9.17 -4.76 -10.32
C GLU A 155 -8.52 -5.76 -9.35
N ASN A 156 -9.25 -6.82 -9.00
CA ASN A 156 -8.80 -7.88 -8.11
C ASN A 156 -8.45 -7.43 -6.68
N CYS A 157 -9.03 -6.32 -6.20
CA CYS A 157 -8.85 -5.81 -4.83
C CYS A 157 -10.18 -5.89 -4.06
N GLU A 158 -10.45 -7.01 -3.39
CA GLU A 158 -11.68 -7.16 -2.60
C GLU A 158 -11.56 -6.47 -1.23
N LYS A 159 -12.62 -5.80 -0.76
CA LYS A 159 -12.64 -5.04 0.50
C LYS A 159 -12.19 -5.82 1.75
N GLY A 160 -12.33 -7.14 1.76
CA GLY A 160 -11.95 -8.00 2.89
C GLY A 160 -10.52 -8.54 2.85
N SER A 161 -9.85 -8.47 1.70
CA SER A 161 -8.54 -9.08 1.47
C SER A 161 -7.54 -8.12 0.83
N CYS A 162 -7.90 -6.84 0.69
CA CYS A 162 -7.07 -5.83 0.07
C CYS A 162 -6.68 -4.72 1.04
N ILE A 163 -5.40 -4.35 1.03
CA ILE A 163 -4.83 -3.28 1.85
C ILE A 163 -4.19 -2.26 0.92
N ILE A 164 -4.56 -1.00 1.06
CA ILE A 164 -3.94 0.10 0.33
C ILE A 164 -2.98 0.82 1.28
N LEU A 165 -1.70 0.85 0.92
CA LEU A 165 -0.69 1.55 1.71
C LEU A 165 -0.71 3.04 1.41
N ASN A 166 -0.19 3.82 2.36
CA ASN A 166 0.12 5.22 2.13
C ASN A 166 1.15 5.37 0.99
N GLU A 167 1.00 6.44 0.19
CA GLU A 167 1.94 6.80 -0.87
C GLU A 167 3.39 6.82 -0.36
N ILE A 168 4.26 6.10 -1.08
CA ILE A 168 5.69 6.17 -0.85
C ILE A 168 6.26 7.29 -1.71
N VAL A 169 6.72 8.35 -1.05
CA VAL A 169 7.33 9.49 -1.72
C VAL A 169 8.85 9.41 -1.67
N ASN A 170 9.48 9.35 -2.84
CA ASN A 170 10.92 9.49 -3.00
C ASN A 170 11.28 10.87 -3.58
N GLY A 171 11.94 11.70 -2.75
CA GLY A 171 12.55 12.96 -3.18
C GLY A 171 13.97 12.72 -3.71
N MET A 172 14.19 12.84 -5.02
CA MET A 172 15.52 12.74 -5.61
C MET A 172 16.28 14.06 -5.44
N TYR A 173 17.02 14.20 -4.35
CA TYR A 173 17.94 15.32 -4.19
C TYR A 173 19.15 15.15 -5.12
N ALA A 174 19.63 16.26 -5.69
CA ALA A 174 20.91 16.25 -6.39
C ALA A 174 22.01 15.75 -5.43
N PRO A 175 22.99 14.98 -5.90
CA PRO A 175 24.14 14.63 -5.08
C PRO A 175 24.79 15.94 -4.61
N VAL A 176 24.82 16.15 -3.30
CA VAL A 176 25.63 17.22 -2.69
C VAL A 176 27.07 16.90 -3.09
N ARG A 177 27.66 17.77 -3.92
CA ARG A 177 29.04 17.66 -4.36
C ARG A 177 29.99 17.85 -3.19
#